data_AF-A0A951VY03-F1
#
_entry.id   AF-A0A951VY03-F1
#
_cell.length_a   1.000
_cell.length_b   1.000
_cell.length_c   1.000
_cell.angle_alpha   90.00
_cell.angle_beta   90.00
_cell.angle_gamma   90.00
#
_symmetry.space_group_name_H-M   'P 1'
#
loop_
_entity.id
_entity.type
_entity.pdbx_description
1 polymer ?
#
loop_
_entity_poly.entity_id
_entity_poly.type
_entity_poly.pdbx_seq_one_letter_code
_entity_poly.pdbx_strand_id
1 'polypeptide(L)'
;MKVLLISYKIFYLFLLPVLLISLSCQPEKTENLTKDTQLISETKKKYTSFDYTFEEKDSMIFADSLLIDSLRSVFPLITGKQLEKITDKKFTKTDIRIIRLDSLSADTSEVYNVSYEVPNNFLVDSTKLLWELNIPEFKSRIYQLYNGDTILLTSWNNVVGKVTEKTYTGHFEVYKIRNWPNWTNPDKNEFGEHDPPTPPGPGNPLGLFVVHYDKNSLRYFHGTNKPWLLRSKYRNVSKGCVRNSNKDIAIMKEFIIKRIIKSDDLSNWLGKDRRRSMIYNLKDTDKFPVRIIYKTFRIDYDSERGPYFEKFRDIYGYRKWNFSRDRSNDSTLIMLTTPDNIKKEFRKYFQINIDESKLDQIIDYLIEEGESYERYYFYDLVRKFNVTKNPLVSSNK
;
A
#
# COMPACT_ATOMS: atom_id res chain seq x y z
N MET A 1 -34.15 44.43 20.01
CA MET A 1 -33.62 43.05 19.96
C MET A 1 -33.21 42.72 18.53
N LYS A 2 -31.97 43.02 18.14
CA LYS A 2 -31.34 42.61 16.86
C LYS A 2 -29.83 42.63 17.09
N VAL A 3 -29.24 41.44 17.17
CA VAL A 3 -27.80 41.21 17.28
C VAL A 3 -27.22 41.30 15.88
N LEU A 4 -26.27 42.22 15.67
CA LEU A 4 -25.45 42.28 14.46
C LEU A 4 -24.31 41.26 14.59
N LEU A 5 -24.35 40.21 13.78
CA LEU A 5 -23.23 39.28 13.56
C LEU A 5 -22.32 39.86 12.48
N ILE A 6 -21.10 40.25 12.87
CA ILE A 6 -20.02 40.64 11.97
C ILE A 6 -19.29 39.36 11.54
N SER A 7 -19.42 38.98 10.26
CA SER A 7 -18.68 37.87 9.67
C SER A 7 -17.29 38.32 9.24
N TYR A 8 -16.23 37.76 9.83
CA TYR A 8 -14.87 37.89 9.29
C TYR A 8 -14.65 36.85 8.18
N LYS A 9 -14.58 37.32 6.92
CA LYS A 9 -14.00 36.58 5.80
C LYS A 9 -12.50 36.83 5.80
N ILE A 10 -11.70 35.82 6.15
CA ILE A 10 -10.25 35.84 5.91
C ILE A 10 -9.98 35.06 4.62
N PHE A 11 -9.57 35.77 3.58
CA PHE A 11 -9.01 35.21 2.36
C PHE A 11 -7.54 34.86 2.63
N TYR A 12 -7.17 33.58 2.65
CA TYR A 12 -5.78 33.17 2.55
C TYR A 12 -5.47 32.81 1.09
N LEU A 13 -4.73 33.71 0.43
CA LEU A 13 -4.12 33.49 -0.87
C LEU A 13 -2.75 32.82 -0.63
N PHE A 14 -2.66 31.50 -0.73
CA PHE A 14 -1.38 30.80 -0.65
C PHE A 14 -0.65 30.94 -1.99
N LEU A 15 0.37 31.81 -2.03
CA LEU A 15 1.46 31.72 -3.00
C LEU A 15 2.35 30.55 -2.59
N LEU A 16 2.45 29.51 -3.44
CA LEU A 16 3.51 28.51 -3.35
C LEU A 16 4.87 29.20 -3.61
N PRO A 17 5.92 28.98 -2.81
CA PRO A 17 7.26 29.35 -3.20
C PRO A 17 7.74 28.44 -4.33
N VAL A 18 8.02 29.02 -5.49
CA VAL A 18 8.72 28.38 -6.61
C VAL A 18 10.18 28.19 -6.18
N LEU A 19 10.61 26.93 -6.05
CA LEU A 19 12.00 26.58 -5.80
C LEU A 19 12.79 26.73 -7.11
N LEU A 20 13.51 27.85 -7.27
CA LEU A 20 14.45 28.06 -8.37
C LEU A 20 15.78 27.38 -8.04
N ILE A 21 16.09 26.28 -8.73
CA ILE A 21 17.42 25.66 -8.73
C ILE A 21 18.23 26.34 -9.84
N SER A 22 19.26 27.09 -9.48
CA SER A 22 20.25 27.61 -10.42
C SER A 22 21.26 26.52 -10.79
N LEU A 23 21.28 26.12 -12.06
CA LEU A 23 22.37 25.34 -12.65
C LEU A 23 23.24 26.32 -13.46
N SER A 24 24.42 26.66 -12.93
CA SER A 24 25.44 27.33 -13.73
C SER A 24 26.21 26.28 -14.53
N CYS A 25 26.20 26.45 -15.85
CA CYS A 25 26.99 25.69 -16.81
C CYS A 25 28.11 26.60 -17.33
N GLN A 26 29.35 26.14 -17.33
CA GLN A 26 30.44 26.71 -18.16
C GLN A 26 31.27 25.57 -18.78
N PRO A 27 31.87 25.79 -19.97
CA PRO A 27 32.41 24.70 -20.80
C PRO A 27 33.94 24.57 -20.82
N GLU A 28 34.36 23.34 -21.15
CA GLU A 28 35.57 22.85 -21.84
C GLU A 28 36.99 23.30 -21.43
N LYS A 29 37.85 22.30 -21.13
CA LYS A 29 38.90 21.81 -22.05
C LYS A 29 39.63 20.56 -21.54
N THR A 30 40.04 19.74 -22.51
CA THR A 30 40.71 18.43 -22.46
C THR A 30 42.19 18.47 -22.11
N GLU A 31 42.69 17.53 -21.30
CA GLU A 31 43.95 16.79 -21.53
C GLU A 31 44.18 15.64 -20.51
N ASN A 32 44.17 14.40 -21.03
CA ASN A 32 45.05 13.25 -20.73
C ASN A 32 45.91 13.21 -19.44
N LEU A 33 45.69 12.22 -18.55
CA LEU A 33 46.51 11.01 -18.37
C LEU A 33 46.17 10.25 -17.06
N THR A 34 46.35 8.93 -17.14
CA THR A 34 46.57 7.95 -16.05
C THR A 34 45.39 7.52 -15.18
N LYS A 35 44.95 6.29 -15.49
CA LYS A 35 44.18 5.36 -14.65
C LYS A 35 44.86 5.17 -13.30
N ASP A 36 44.34 5.81 -12.28
CA ASP A 36 44.21 5.25 -10.93
C ASP A 36 43.27 6.17 -10.16
N THR A 37 41.99 5.84 -10.15
CA THR A 37 41.06 6.43 -9.20
C THR A 37 40.13 5.35 -8.71
N GLN A 38 40.39 5.00 -7.45
CA GLN A 38 39.53 4.30 -6.52
C GLN A 38 38.05 4.51 -6.84
N LEU A 39 37.31 3.40 -6.85
CA LEU A 39 35.86 3.40 -6.65
C LEU A 39 35.55 4.18 -5.37
N ILE A 40 35.22 5.46 -5.49
CA ILE A 40 34.48 6.17 -4.47
C ILE A 40 33.02 5.76 -4.68
N SER A 41 32.60 4.72 -3.96
CA SER A 41 31.19 4.44 -3.77
C SER A 41 30.57 5.59 -2.97
N GLU A 42 30.01 6.57 -3.65
CA GLU A 42 29.09 7.51 -3.02
C GLU A 42 27.88 6.71 -2.51
N THR A 43 27.89 6.40 -1.22
CA THR A 43 26.73 5.90 -0.50
C THR A 43 25.65 6.98 -0.54
N LYS A 44 24.75 6.91 -1.53
CA LYS A 44 23.55 7.75 -1.60
C LYS A 44 22.86 7.69 -0.23
N LYS A 45 22.84 8.81 0.49
CA LYS A 45 22.13 8.94 1.78
C LYS A 45 20.71 8.39 1.62
N LYS A 46 20.27 7.53 2.53
CA LYS A 46 18.96 6.83 2.47
C LYS A 46 17.77 7.74 2.83
N TYR A 47 18.07 8.89 3.44
CA TYR A 47 17.11 9.85 3.97
C TYR A 47 17.45 11.26 3.49
N THR A 48 16.44 12.13 3.46
CA THR A 48 16.55 13.58 3.20
C THR A 48 16.04 14.33 4.42
N SER A 49 16.79 15.36 4.85
CA SER A 49 16.38 16.24 5.96
C SER A 49 15.32 17.22 5.51
N PHE A 50 14.29 17.42 6.33
CA PHE A 50 13.30 18.49 6.19
C PHE A 50 13.34 19.34 7.45
N ASP A 51 13.68 20.61 7.29
CA ASP A 51 13.89 21.54 8.39
C ASP A 51 12.80 22.63 8.38
N TYR A 52 12.19 22.85 9.54
CA TYR A 52 11.22 23.92 9.78
C TYR A 52 11.75 24.84 10.88
N THR A 53 11.62 26.14 10.66
CA THR A 53 12.13 27.17 11.55
C THR A 53 10.97 28.03 12.06
N PHE A 54 10.92 28.26 13.37
CA PHE A 54 9.87 29.02 14.04
C PHE A 54 10.47 30.12 14.93
N GLU A 55 9.81 31.28 14.95
CA GLU A 55 10.19 32.41 15.82
C GLU A 55 9.56 32.29 17.22
N GLU A 56 8.44 31.56 17.34
CA GLU A 56 7.75 31.30 18.60
C GLU A 56 7.83 29.80 18.95
N LYS A 57 8.20 29.48 20.18
CA LYS A 57 8.36 28.10 20.65
C LYS A 57 7.08 27.28 20.50
N ASP A 58 5.94 27.87 20.85
CA ASP A 58 4.64 27.19 20.82
C ASP A 58 4.21 26.84 19.39
N SER A 59 4.74 27.53 18.38
CA SER A 59 4.48 27.23 16.97
C SER A 59 5.13 25.93 16.49
N MET A 60 6.10 25.37 17.21
CA MET A 60 6.72 24.07 16.88
C MET A 60 5.70 22.92 16.83
N ILE A 61 4.55 23.04 17.51
CA ILE A 61 3.48 22.04 17.49
C ILE A 61 2.91 21.81 16.08
N PHE A 62 3.04 22.80 15.18
CA PHE A 62 2.55 22.71 13.80
C PHE A 62 3.51 21.99 12.86
N ALA A 63 4.78 21.80 13.25
CA ALA A 63 5.82 21.21 12.39
C ALA A 63 5.43 19.83 11.85
N ASP A 64 4.87 18.97 12.71
CA ASP A 64 4.46 17.61 12.32
C ASP A 64 3.33 17.68 11.27
N SER A 65 2.35 18.57 11.47
CA SER A 65 1.24 18.77 10.53
C SER A 65 1.73 19.29 9.17
N LEU A 66 2.65 20.26 9.17
CA LEU A 66 3.25 20.81 7.94
C LEU A 66 3.98 19.72 7.14
N LEU A 67 4.76 18.88 7.81
CA LEU A 67 5.43 17.76 7.16
C LEU A 67 4.43 16.74 6.62
N ILE A 68 3.45 16.33 7.44
CA ILE A 68 2.43 15.35 7.06
C ILE A 68 1.67 15.81 5.82
N ASP A 69 1.25 17.07 5.76
CA ASP A 69 0.52 17.62 4.62
C ASP A 69 1.38 17.66 3.36
N SER A 70 2.64 18.06 3.49
CA SER A 70 3.62 18.02 2.40
C SER A 70 3.81 16.59 1.86
N LEU A 71 4.08 15.63 2.74
CA LEU A 71 4.31 14.24 2.37
C LEU A 71 3.07 13.57 1.78
N ARG A 72 1.86 13.85 2.28
CA ARG A 72 0.62 13.30 1.70
C ARG A 72 0.31 13.91 0.35
N SER A 73 0.58 15.20 0.18
CA SER A 73 0.41 15.88 -1.11
C SER A 73 1.34 15.26 -2.17
N VAL A 74 2.57 14.95 -1.77
CA VAL A 74 3.58 14.33 -2.62
C VAL A 74 3.25 12.85 -2.85
N PHE A 75 3.11 12.06 -1.79
CA PHE A 75 3.00 10.60 -1.85
C PHE A 75 1.69 10.10 -1.19
N PRO A 76 0.55 10.10 -1.92
CA PRO A 76 -0.77 9.81 -1.35
C PRO A 76 -0.93 8.46 -0.63
N LEU A 77 -0.09 7.46 -0.95
CA LEU A 77 -0.15 6.12 -0.34
C LEU A 77 0.55 6.02 1.02
N ILE A 78 1.22 7.09 1.49
CA ILE A 78 1.90 7.06 2.79
C ILE A 78 0.89 6.90 3.93
N THR A 79 1.08 5.88 4.75
CA THR A 79 0.16 5.52 5.84
C THR A 79 0.41 6.34 7.10
N GLY A 80 -0.60 6.45 7.97
CA GLY A 80 -0.45 7.07 9.30
C GLY A 80 0.72 6.48 10.09
N LYS A 81 0.81 5.15 10.16
CA LYS A 81 1.92 4.44 10.83
C LYS A 81 3.31 4.77 10.25
N GLN A 82 3.41 5.03 8.95
CA GLN A 82 4.67 5.44 8.34
C GLN A 82 5.00 6.90 8.66
N LEU A 83 4.00 7.78 8.65
CA LEU A 83 4.16 9.18 9.06
C LEU A 83 4.57 9.29 10.53
N GLU A 84 3.90 8.57 11.42
CA GLU A 84 4.24 8.49 12.85
C GLU A 84 5.71 8.09 13.04
N LYS A 85 6.18 7.04 12.36
CA LYS A 85 7.60 6.63 12.41
C LYS A 85 8.58 7.70 11.92
N ILE A 86 8.16 8.60 11.03
CA ILE A 86 8.97 9.71 10.54
C ILE A 86 8.97 10.83 11.58
N THR A 87 7.79 11.22 12.07
CA THR A 87 7.64 12.32 13.04
C THR A 87 8.20 11.98 14.42
N ASP A 88 8.19 10.71 14.82
CA ASP A 88 8.77 10.23 16.09
C ASP A 88 10.30 10.37 16.12
N LYS A 89 10.94 10.52 14.96
CA LYS A 89 12.39 10.71 14.82
C LYS A 89 12.79 12.18 14.63
N LYS A 90 11.90 13.12 14.96
CA LYS A 90 12.21 14.55 14.82
C LYS A 90 13.32 14.99 15.77
N PHE A 91 14.14 15.91 15.29
CA PHE A 91 15.18 16.58 16.06
C PHE A 91 14.80 18.03 16.27
N THR A 92 14.95 18.54 17.49
CA THR A 92 14.66 19.93 17.81
C THR A 92 15.92 20.64 18.28
N LYS A 93 16.16 21.85 17.79
CA LYS A 93 17.29 22.68 18.18
C LYS A 93 16.82 24.12 18.41
N THR A 94 17.28 24.74 19.48
CA THR A 94 17.12 26.18 19.69
C THR A 94 18.43 26.87 19.31
N ASP A 95 18.36 27.83 18.42
CA ASP A 95 19.47 28.68 18.00
C ASP A 95 19.21 30.12 18.46
N ILE A 96 20.28 30.88 18.70
CA ILE A 96 20.19 32.31 19.02
C ILE A 96 20.56 33.08 17.76
N ARG A 97 19.66 33.92 17.29
CA ARG A 97 19.86 34.82 16.15
C ARG A 97 20.12 36.23 16.66
N ILE A 98 21.23 36.82 16.25
CA ILE A 98 21.51 38.23 16.51
C ILE A 98 20.64 39.06 15.55
N ILE A 99 19.72 39.85 16.11
CA ILE A 99 18.85 40.78 15.37
C ILE A 99 19.61 42.08 15.12
N ARG A 100 20.36 42.54 16.13
CA ARG A 100 21.10 43.80 16.08
C ARG A 100 22.37 43.71 16.92
N LEU A 101 23.46 44.29 16.43
CA LEU A 101 24.74 44.30 17.12
C LEU A 101 25.29 45.73 17.16
N ASP A 102 25.33 46.30 18.35
CA ASP A 102 25.85 47.65 18.61
C ASP A 102 27.11 47.54 19.49
N SER A 103 27.91 48.60 19.59
CA SER A 103 29.19 48.61 20.34
C SER A 103 29.08 48.25 21.83
N LEU A 104 27.87 48.27 22.39
CA LEU A 104 27.57 48.05 23.82
C LEU A 104 26.64 46.86 24.09
N SER A 105 25.93 46.32 23.10
CA SER A 105 24.97 45.21 23.31
C SER A 105 24.58 44.48 22.02
N ALA A 106 24.22 43.21 22.15
CA ALA A 106 23.60 42.41 21.10
C ALA A 106 22.11 42.21 21.43
N ASP A 107 21.23 42.59 20.52
CA ASP A 107 19.83 42.20 20.55
C ASP A 107 19.68 40.83 19.88
N THR A 108 19.11 39.86 20.59
CA THR A 108 19.05 38.46 20.15
C THR A 108 17.64 37.92 20.26
N SER A 109 17.21 37.15 19.26
CA SER A 109 16.02 36.31 19.35
C SER A 109 16.36 34.84 19.37
N GLU A 110 15.55 34.06 20.09
CA GLU A 110 15.56 32.61 19.96
C GLU A 110 14.85 32.21 18.66
N VAL A 111 15.40 31.20 18.00
CA VAL A 111 14.83 30.57 16.82
C VAL A 111 14.77 29.06 17.08
N TYR A 112 13.63 28.46 16.80
CA TYR A 112 13.38 27.05 17.08
C TYR A 112 13.32 26.26 15.79
N ASN A 113 14.24 25.31 15.63
CA ASN A 113 14.36 24.46 14.46
C ASN A 113 13.83 23.06 14.77
N VAL A 114 13.05 22.51 13.85
CA VAL A 114 12.55 21.13 13.87
C VAL A 114 12.97 20.44 12.57
N SER A 115 13.75 19.37 12.69
CA SER A 115 14.30 18.61 11.57
C SER A 115 13.75 17.19 11.54
N TYR A 116 13.47 16.68 10.34
CA TYR A 116 12.94 15.33 10.12
C TYR A 116 13.78 14.58 9.11
N GLU A 117 14.04 13.29 9.36
CA GLU A 117 14.64 12.39 8.38
C GLU A 117 13.57 11.64 7.60
N VAL A 118 13.34 12.04 6.35
CA VAL A 118 12.35 11.41 5.47
C VAL A 118 13.02 10.37 4.57
N PRO A 119 12.54 9.12 4.53
CA PRO A 119 13.04 8.12 3.60
C PRO A 119 12.89 8.56 2.13
N ASN A 120 13.96 8.44 1.34
CA ASN A 120 13.99 8.95 -0.03
C ASN A 120 12.98 8.28 -0.97
N ASN A 121 12.52 7.06 -0.65
CA ASN A 121 11.52 6.35 -1.44
C ASN A 121 10.16 7.09 -1.45
N PHE A 122 9.86 7.93 -0.47
CA PHE A 122 8.64 8.77 -0.45
C PHE A 122 8.79 10.08 -1.24
N LEU A 123 10.01 10.42 -1.67
CA LEU A 123 10.34 11.70 -2.30
C LEU A 123 10.60 11.57 -3.81
N VAL A 124 10.62 10.34 -4.34
CA VAL A 124 10.87 10.08 -5.76
C VAL A 124 9.78 10.71 -6.64
N ASP A 125 10.18 11.36 -7.74
CA ASP A 125 9.20 11.91 -8.69
C ASP A 125 8.34 10.81 -9.32
N SER A 126 8.97 9.74 -9.80
CA SER A 126 8.30 8.56 -10.36
C SER A 126 8.48 7.34 -9.45
N THR A 127 7.42 6.55 -9.32
CA THR A 127 7.40 5.30 -8.55
C THR A 127 7.18 4.10 -9.46
N LYS A 128 7.87 2.99 -9.19
CA LYS A 128 7.50 1.68 -9.73
C LYS A 128 6.67 0.92 -8.71
N LEU A 129 5.50 0.46 -9.12
CA LEU A 129 4.51 -0.15 -8.23
C LEU A 129 4.33 -1.64 -8.55
N LEU A 130 4.09 -2.46 -7.54
CA LEU A 130 3.47 -3.78 -7.67
C LEU A 130 2.17 -3.82 -6.88
N TRP A 131 1.05 -4.09 -7.54
CA TRP A 131 -0.22 -4.36 -6.88
C TRP A 131 -0.44 -5.87 -6.80
N GLU A 132 -0.26 -6.44 -5.61
CA GLU A 132 -0.52 -7.85 -5.36
C GLU A 132 -1.89 -8.07 -4.72
N LEU A 133 -2.68 -9.03 -5.21
CA LEU A 133 -3.91 -9.51 -4.57
C LEU A 133 -3.72 -10.96 -4.12
N ASN A 134 -3.96 -11.25 -2.85
CA ASN A 134 -4.17 -12.62 -2.39
C ASN A 134 -5.67 -12.92 -2.30
N ILE A 135 -6.15 -13.81 -3.18
CA ILE A 135 -7.58 -14.07 -3.36
C ILE A 135 -8.24 -14.62 -2.07
N PRO A 136 -7.77 -15.72 -1.44
CA PRO A 136 -8.36 -16.25 -0.20
C PRO A 136 -8.31 -15.31 1.00
N GLU A 137 -7.30 -14.45 1.08
CA GLU A 137 -7.18 -13.44 2.15
C GLU A 137 -8.13 -12.25 1.93
N PHE A 138 -8.63 -12.09 0.70
CA PHE A 138 -9.39 -10.94 0.24
C PHE A 138 -8.66 -9.63 0.52
N LYS A 139 -7.35 -9.61 0.27
CA LYS A 139 -6.50 -8.46 0.60
C LYS A 139 -5.51 -8.19 -0.50
N SER A 140 -5.44 -6.92 -0.91
CA SER A 140 -4.38 -6.41 -1.74
C SER A 140 -3.24 -5.88 -0.87
N ARG A 141 -2.02 -6.10 -1.32
CA ARG A 141 -0.80 -5.45 -0.82
C ARG A 141 -0.23 -4.60 -1.94
N ILE A 142 0.01 -3.34 -1.62
CA ILE A 142 0.53 -2.37 -2.58
C ILE A 142 1.99 -2.12 -2.21
N TYR A 143 2.88 -2.44 -3.14
CA TYR A 143 4.32 -2.35 -2.95
C TYR A 143 4.93 -1.29 -3.85
N GLN A 144 5.95 -0.62 -3.34
CA GLN A 144 6.91 0.14 -4.12
C GLN A 144 8.12 -0.73 -4.43
N LEU A 145 8.54 -0.75 -5.69
CA LEU A 145 9.80 -1.34 -6.12
C LEU A 145 10.83 -0.21 -6.19
N TYR A 146 11.83 -0.21 -5.30
CA TYR A 146 12.78 0.89 -5.17
C TYR A 146 14.17 0.37 -4.80
N ASN A 147 15.18 0.70 -5.60
CA ASN A 147 16.58 0.31 -5.39
C ASN A 147 16.79 -1.20 -5.13
N GLY A 148 16.01 -2.06 -5.80
CA GLY A 148 16.05 -3.52 -5.60
C GLY A 148 15.18 -4.03 -4.45
N ASP A 149 14.68 -3.15 -3.59
CA ASP A 149 13.78 -3.51 -2.49
C ASP A 149 12.32 -3.54 -2.93
N THR A 150 11.53 -4.44 -2.32
CA THR A 150 10.07 -4.47 -2.42
C THR A 150 9.47 -3.98 -1.10
N ILE A 151 9.08 -2.71 -1.08
CA ILE A 151 8.64 -1.99 0.13
C ILE A 151 7.12 -2.02 0.20
N LEU A 152 6.54 -2.61 1.25
CA LEU A 152 5.10 -2.56 1.48
C LEU A 152 4.67 -1.13 1.83
N LEU A 153 3.83 -0.53 0.98
CA LEU A 153 3.25 0.79 1.23
C LEU A 153 1.99 0.67 2.08
N THR A 154 1.04 -0.15 1.65
CA THR A 154 -0.26 -0.28 2.30
C THR A 154 -0.93 -1.62 1.95
N SER A 155 -2.05 -1.91 2.61
CA SER A 155 -2.89 -3.07 2.31
C SER A 155 -4.36 -2.74 2.37
N TRP A 156 -5.15 -3.31 1.47
CA TRP A 156 -6.58 -3.01 1.31
C TRP A 156 -7.42 -4.27 1.35
N ASN A 157 -8.56 -4.20 2.01
CA ASN A 157 -9.56 -5.27 1.95
C ASN A 157 -10.29 -5.22 0.60
N ASN A 158 -10.60 -6.40 0.07
CA ASN A 158 -11.21 -6.55 -1.24
C ASN A 158 -12.43 -7.46 -1.22
N VAL A 159 -13.23 -7.36 -2.28
CA VAL A 159 -14.22 -8.36 -2.66
C VAL A 159 -13.78 -8.97 -3.98
N VAL A 160 -13.77 -10.29 -4.07
CA VAL A 160 -13.32 -11.07 -5.23
C VAL A 160 -14.46 -11.86 -5.84
N GLY A 161 -14.18 -12.54 -6.96
CA GLY A 161 -15.14 -13.37 -7.69
C GLY A 161 -15.72 -14.48 -6.84
N LYS A 162 -16.98 -14.86 -7.09
CA LYS A 162 -17.57 -16.10 -6.56
C LYS A 162 -16.98 -17.33 -7.27
N VAL A 163 -17.23 -18.51 -6.74
CA VAL A 163 -16.68 -19.77 -7.28
C VAL A 163 -17.05 -20.06 -8.75
N THR A 164 -18.22 -19.62 -9.19
CA THR A 164 -18.69 -19.77 -10.58
C THR A 164 -18.15 -18.70 -11.52
N GLU A 165 -17.67 -17.57 -11.00
CA GLU A 165 -17.13 -16.43 -11.75
C GLU A 165 -15.85 -15.96 -11.06
N LYS A 166 -14.82 -16.82 -11.09
CA LYS A 166 -13.60 -16.65 -10.29
C LYS A 166 -12.81 -15.41 -10.70
N THR A 167 -12.13 -14.82 -9.74
CA THR A 167 -10.93 -14.01 -9.99
C THR A 167 -9.78 -14.98 -10.23
N TYR A 168 -9.02 -14.80 -11.31
CA TYR A 168 -7.97 -15.74 -11.68
C TYR A 168 -6.60 -15.30 -11.19
N THR A 169 -5.76 -16.28 -10.88
CA THR A 169 -4.35 -16.06 -10.59
C THR A 169 -3.56 -15.77 -11.85
N GLY A 170 -2.52 -14.95 -11.74
CA GLY A 170 -1.67 -14.62 -12.89
C GLY A 170 -0.78 -13.40 -12.65
N HIS A 171 0.15 -13.21 -13.59
CA HIS A 171 0.91 -11.99 -13.76
C HIS A 171 0.25 -11.14 -14.84
N PHE A 172 -0.10 -9.91 -14.46
CA PHE A 172 -0.83 -8.97 -15.28
C PHE A 172 -0.16 -7.61 -15.27
N GLU A 173 -0.68 -6.69 -16.06
CA GLU A 173 -0.13 -5.34 -16.19
C GLU A 173 -1.26 -4.33 -16.34
N VAL A 174 -1.23 -3.27 -15.55
CA VAL A 174 -2.21 -2.18 -15.69
C VAL A 174 -1.99 -1.46 -17.00
N TYR A 175 -3.03 -1.41 -17.83
CA TYR A 175 -2.95 -0.83 -19.18
C TYR A 175 -3.98 0.28 -19.44
N LYS A 176 -5.01 0.40 -18.59
CA LYS A 176 -6.07 1.40 -18.76
C LYS A 176 -6.69 1.77 -17.42
N ILE A 177 -6.99 3.06 -17.27
CA ILE A 177 -7.74 3.59 -16.13
C ILE A 177 -9.00 4.32 -16.60
N ARG A 178 -10.04 4.31 -15.76
CA ARG A 178 -11.29 5.03 -16.01
C ARG A 178 -11.66 5.85 -14.78
N ASN A 179 -11.80 7.16 -14.96
CA ASN A 179 -12.34 8.05 -13.96
C ASN A 179 -13.85 8.15 -14.09
N TRP A 180 -14.55 8.16 -12.95
CA TRP A 180 -16.01 8.38 -12.88
C TRP A 180 -16.75 7.53 -13.94
N PRO A 181 -16.64 6.20 -13.87
CA PRO A 181 -17.03 5.30 -14.96
C PRO A 181 -18.54 5.13 -15.11
N ASN A 182 -19.06 5.14 -16.35
CA ASN A 182 -20.36 4.52 -16.62
C ASN A 182 -20.28 3.00 -16.45
N TRP A 183 -21.37 2.38 -15.98
CA TRP A 183 -21.48 0.93 -15.88
C TRP A 183 -22.66 0.41 -16.69
N THR A 184 -22.41 -0.59 -17.53
CA THR A 184 -23.44 -1.34 -18.23
C THR A 184 -23.53 -2.73 -17.62
N ASN A 185 -24.75 -3.19 -17.33
CA ASN A 185 -24.96 -4.55 -16.86
C ASN A 185 -24.58 -5.54 -17.96
N PRO A 186 -23.61 -6.45 -17.73
CA PRO A 186 -23.24 -7.44 -18.74
C PRO A 186 -24.34 -8.48 -18.99
N ASP A 187 -25.24 -8.68 -18.03
CA ASP A 187 -26.38 -9.57 -18.19
C ASP A 187 -27.53 -8.86 -18.89
N LYS A 188 -28.36 -9.63 -19.59
CA LYS A 188 -29.66 -9.18 -20.10
C LYS A 188 -30.71 -9.25 -18.99
N ASN A 189 -31.67 -8.34 -19.04
CA ASN A 189 -32.85 -8.35 -18.17
C ASN A 189 -33.82 -9.49 -18.55
N GLU A 190 -34.94 -9.59 -17.84
CA GLU A 190 -35.95 -10.63 -18.07
C GLU A 190 -36.59 -10.62 -19.47
N PHE A 191 -36.48 -9.50 -20.19
CA PHE A 191 -36.95 -9.32 -21.55
C PHE A 191 -35.86 -9.58 -22.61
N GLY A 192 -34.65 -9.98 -22.20
CA GLY A 192 -33.54 -10.25 -23.12
C GLY A 192 -32.80 -8.99 -23.62
N GLU A 193 -33.04 -7.85 -22.99
CA GLU A 193 -32.46 -6.55 -23.32
C GLU A 193 -31.39 -6.12 -22.30
N HIS A 194 -30.48 -5.22 -22.68
CA HIS A 194 -29.53 -4.64 -21.73
C HIS A 194 -30.15 -3.44 -21.02
N ASP A 195 -29.95 -3.36 -19.70
CA ASP A 195 -30.33 -2.17 -18.94
C ASP A 195 -29.59 -0.93 -19.46
N PRO A 196 -30.22 0.26 -19.41
CA PRO A 196 -29.52 1.50 -19.71
C PRO A 196 -28.29 1.64 -18.80
N PRO A 197 -27.16 2.19 -19.30
CA PRO A 197 -25.96 2.35 -18.51
C PRO A 197 -26.26 3.13 -17.23
N THR A 198 -25.87 2.58 -16.08
CA THR A 198 -25.88 3.31 -14.83
C THR A 198 -24.85 4.44 -14.93
N PRO A 199 -25.28 5.71 -14.76
CA PRO A 199 -24.37 6.83 -14.81
C PRO A 199 -23.38 6.74 -13.64
N PRO A 200 -22.28 7.46 -13.68
CA PRO A 200 -21.33 7.40 -12.59
C PRO A 200 -21.90 8.16 -11.37
N GLY A 201 -21.37 7.89 -10.19
CA GLY A 201 -21.87 8.44 -8.93
C GLY A 201 -22.16 7.38 -7.87
N PRO A 202 -22.81 7.75 -6.74
CA PRO A 202 -22.98 6.86 -5.59
C PRO A 202 -23.70 5.55 -5.89
N GLY A 203 -24.65 5.55 -6.84
CA GLY A 203 -25.38 4.35 -7.26
C GLY A 203 -24.58 3.41 -8.16
N ASN A 204 -23.46 3.85 -8.72
CA ASN A 204 -22.72 3.07 -9.70
C ASN A 204 -21.93 1.93 -9.05
N PRO A 205 -22.10 0.67 -9.49
CA PRO A 205 -21.42 -0.48 -8.88
C PRO A 205 -19.91 -0.51 -9.12
N LEU A 206 -19.40 0.23 -10.11
CA LEU A 206 -17.97 0.43 -10.32
C LEU A 206 -17.34 1.44 -9.35
N GLY A 207 -18.15 2.19 -8.61
CA GLY A 207 -17.69 3.26 -7.75
C GLY A 207 -17.09 4.42 -8.55
N LEU A 208 -15.98 4.98 -8.07
CA LEU A 208 -15.44 6.26 -8.56
C LEU A 208 -14.28 6.11 -9.57
N PHE A 209 -13.63 4.95 -9.60
CA PHE A 209 -12.43 4.73 -10.41
C PHE A 209 -12.25 3.24 -10.74
N VAL A 210 -11.71 2.95 -11.93
CA VAL A 210 -11.43 1.59 -12.42
C VAL A 210 -10.00 1.50 -12.93
N VAL A 211 -9.35 0.40 -12.60
CA VAL A 211 -8.00 0.05 -13.06
C VAL A 211 -8.07 -1.31 -13.77
N HIS A 212 -7.86 -1.29 -15.08
CA HIS A 212 -7.83 -2.48 -15.92
C HIS A 212 -6.43 -3.09 -15.95
N TYR A 213 -6.34 -4.40 -15.70
CA TYR A 213 -5.08 -5.15 -15.65
C TYR A 213 -5.06 -6.38 -16.57
N ASP A 214 -6.23 -6.93 -16.89
CA ASP A 214 -6.34 -8.08 -17.78
C ASP A 214 -6.93 -7.64 -19.13
N LYS A 215 -6.11 -7.70 -20.19
CA LYS A 215 -6.56 -7.34 -21.55
C LYS A 215 -7.47 -8.41 -22.16
N ASN A 216 -7.36 -9.64 -21.68
CA ASN A 216 -8.04 -10.81 -22.24
C ASN A 216 -9.34 -11.13 -21.49
N SER A 217 -9.70 -10.35 -20.47
CA SER A 217 -10.97 -10.51 -19.77
C SER A 217 -11.60 -9.18 -19.34
N LEU A 218 -12.85 -9.24 -18.91
CA LEU A 218 -13.58 -8.10 -18.36
C LEU A 218 -13.31 -7.90 -16.85
N ARG A 219 -12.15 -8.35 -16.34
CA ARG A 219 -11.77 -8.23 -14.93
C ARG A 219 -10.89 -7.01 -14.68
N TYR A 220 -11.24 -6.25 -13.65
CA TYR A 220 -10.54 -5.03 -13.27
C TYR A 220 -10.69 -4.77 -11.77
N PHE A 221 -9.81 -3.93 -11.22
CA PHE A 221 -9.99 -3.35 -9.89
C PHE A 221 -10.90 -2.14 -9.99
N HIS A 222 -11.88 -2.03 -9.09
CA HIS A 222 -12.79 -0.88 -9.07
C HIS A 222 -13.26 -0.55 -7.66
N GLY A 223 -13.94 0.59 -7.48
CA GLY A 223 -14.59 0.97 -6.22
C GLY A 223 -15.86 0.15 -5.94
N THR A 224 -16.73 0.60 -5.06
CA THR A 224 -18.03 -0.07 -4.85
C THR A 224 -19.07 0.86 -4.27
N ASN A 225 -20.33 0.67 -4.67
CA ASN A 225 -21.51 1.24 -4.00
C ASN A 225 -21.98 0.41 -2.80
N LYS A 226 -21.37 -0.76 -2.53
CA LYS A 226 -21.73 -1.66 -1.42
C LYS A 226 -20.57 -1.82 -0.42
N PRO A 227 -20.17 -0.76 0.31
CA PRO A 227 -18.96 -0.77 1.14
C PRO A 227 -19.01 -1.79 2.29
N TRP A 228 -20.20 -2.17 2.77
CA TRP A 228 -20.35 -3.18 3.83
C TRP A 228 -19.79 -4.56 3.42
N LEU A 229 -19.77 -4.88 2.12
CA LEU A 229 -19.20 -6.15 1.63
C LEU A 229 -17.71 -6.27 1.92
N LEU A 230 -16.99 -5.15 2.00
CA LEU A 230 -15.55 -5.14 2.33
C LEU A 230 -15.27 -5.54 3.79
N ARG A 231 -16.30 -5.50 4.64
CA ARG A 231 -16.25 -5.89 6.06
C ARG A 231 -16.90 -7.26 6.31
N SER A 232 -17.53 -7.85 5.30
CA SER A 232 -18.11 -9.20 5.41
C SER A 232 -17.03 -10.24 5.68
N LYS A 233 -17.37 -11.30 6.45
CA LYS A 233 -16.50 -12.47 6.67
C LYS A 233 -16.23 -13.21 5.35
N TYR A 234 -17.22 -13.27 4.47
CA TYR A 234 -17.11 -13.87 3.13
C TYR A 234 -17.24 -12.80 2.06
N ARG A 235 -16.19 -12.66 1.24
CA ARG A 235 -16.05 -11.57 0.26
C ARG A 235 -15.86 -12.08 -1.18
N ASN A 236 -16.24 -13.33 -1.46
CA ASN A 236 -16.24 -13.95 -2.79
C ASN A 236 -17.62 -13.85 -3.45
N VAL A 237 -18.09 -12.62 -3.73
CA VAL A 237 -19.46 -12.36 -4.23
C VAL A 237 -19.50 -11.56 -5.54
N SER A 238 -18.34 -11.19 -6.09
CA SER A 238 -18.31 -10.48 -7.37
C SER A 238 -18.39 -11.45 -8.56
N LYS A 239 -18.50 -10.89 -9.77
CA LYS A 239 -18.44 -11.62 -11.05
C LYS A 239 -17.01 -11.67 -11.62
N GLY A 240 -16.02 -11.87 -10.75
CA GLY A 240 -14.60 -11.98 -11.13
C GLY A 240 -13.79 -10.69 -11.01
N CYS A 241 -14.41 -9.51 -11.08
CA CYS A 241 -13.74 -8.23 -10.79
C CYS A 241 -13.38 -8.10 -9.31
N VAL A 242 -12.44 -7.20 -9.00
CA VAL A 242 -11.97 -6.98 -7.63
C VAL A 242 -12.50 -5.63 -7.14
N ARG A 243 -13.37 -5.67 -6.11
CA ARG A 243 -13.91 -4.44 -5.50
C ARG A 243 -12.99 -3.94 -4.39
N ASN A 244 -12.83 -2.63 -4.34
CA ASN A 244 -12.09 -1.89 -3.34
C ASN A 244 -13.03 -0.91 -2.65
N SER A 245 -12.61 -0.35 -1.51
CA SER A 245 -13.31 0.81 -0.97
C SER A 245 -13.16 2.01 -1.90
N ASN A 246 -14.17 2.90 -1.93
CA ASN A 246 -14.07 4.13 -2.71
C ASN A 246 -12.95 5.06 -2.19
N LYS A 247 -12.59 4.95 -0.90
CA LYS A 247 -11.47 5.69 -0.32
C LYS A 247 -10.14 5.18 -0.90
N ASP A 248 -9.91 3.87 -0.83
CA ASP A 248 -8.64 3.26 -1.28
C ASP A 248 -8.43 3.44 -2.78
N ILE A 249 -9.48 3.23 -3.59
CA ILE A 249 -9.38 3.38 -5.05
C ILE A 249 -9.21 4.85 -5.46
N ALA A 250 -9.71 5.80 -4.67
CA ALA A 250 -9.48 7.23 -4.90
C ALA A 250 -8.03 7.63 -4.56
N ILE A 251 -7.47 7.09 -3.47
CA ILE A 251 -6.05 7.26 -3.14
C ILE A 251 -5.19 6.63 -4.26
N MET A 252 -5.55 5.45 -4.76
CA MET A 252 -4.87 4.83 -5.89
C MET A 252 -4.90 5.71 -7.14
N LYS A 253 -6.06 6.29 -7.46
CA LYS A 253 -6.19 7.25 -8.57
C LYS A 253 -5.21 8.42 -8.41
N GLU A 254 -5.20 9.04 -7.25
CA GLU A 254 -4.31 10.16 -6.96
C GLU A 254 -2.84 9.77 -7.09
N PHE A 255 -2.49 8.60 -6.55
CA PHE A 255 -1.14 8.06 -6.64
C PHE A 255 -0.71 7.78 -8.07
N ILE A 256 -1.57 7.12 -8.87
CA ILE A 256 -1.29 6.83 -10.27
C ILE A 256 -1.02 8.12 -11.05
N ILE A 257 -1.88 9.14 -10.88
CA ILE A 257 -1.73 10.42 -11.58
C ILE A 257 -0.47 11.18 -11.13
N LYS A 258 -0.14 11.18 -9.84
CA LYS A 258 0.99 11.97 -9.31
C LYS A 258 2.34 11.28 -9.45
N ARG A 259 2.40 9.95 -9.36
CA ARG A 259 3.66 9.20 -9.18
C ARG A 259 3.92 8.14 -10.24
N ILE A 260 2.91 7.70 -10.98
CA ILE A 260 3.08 6.65 -11.99
C ILE A 260 3.07 7.23 -13.39
N ILE A 261 2.02 7.97 -13.74
CA ILE A 261 1.87 8.57 -15.07
C ILE A 261 2.79 9.78 -15.16
N LYS A 262 3.85 9.65 -15.96
CA LYS A 262 4.80 10.73 -16.25
C LYS A 262 4.84 11.06 -17.74
N SER A 263 4.18 10.24 -18.55
CA SER A 263 4.16 10.43 -19.98
C SER A 263 3.13 11.44 -20.48
N ASP A 264 2.16 11.85 -19.66
CA ASP A 264 1.14 12.88 -19.93
C ASP A 264 0.71 13.59 -18.63
N ASP A 265 0.16 14.81 -18.73
CA ASP A 265 -0.42 15.53 -17.59
C ASP A 265 -1.92 15.20 -17.42
N LEU A 266 -2.24 14.49 -16.34
CA LEU A 266 -3.62 14.18 -15.93
C LEU A 266 -4.05 14.92 -14.65
N SER A 267 -3.35 15.98 -14.25
CA SER A 267 -3.65 16.76 -13.04
C SER A 267 -5.10 17.26 -12.96
N ASN A 268 -5.71 17.59 -14.10
CA ASN A 268 -7.12 17.99 -14.19
C ASN A 268 -8.09 16.94 -13.65
N TRP A 269 -7.73 15.65 -13.69
CA TRP A 269 -8.54 14.56 -13.13
C TRP A 269 -8.61 14.60 -11.60
N LEU A 270 -7.71 15.33 -10.94
CA LEU A 270 -7.74 15.57 -9.50
C LEU A 270 -8.43 16.91 -9.17
N GLY A 271 -8.39 17.86 -10.10
CA GLY A 271 -9.03 19.17 -10.00
C GLY A 271 -10.44 19.23 -10.58
N LYS A 272 -10.64 20.14 -11.55
CA LYS A 272 -11.95 20.48 -12.13
C LYS A 272 -12.70 19.28 -12.73
N ASP A 273 -11.99 18.33 -13.33
CA ASP A 273 -12.57 17.18 -14.02
C ASP A 273 -12.69 15.93 -13.11
N ARG A 274 -12.52 16.07 -11.80
CA ARG A 274 -12.53 14.91 -10.87
C ARG A 274 -13.80 14.06 -10.91
N ARG A 275 -14.93 14.66 -11.30
CA ARG A 275 -16.25 13.99 -11.47
C ARG A 275 -16.65 13.81 -12.94
N ARG A 276 -15.72 13.97 -13.88
CA ARG A 276 -15.97 13.74 -15.31
C ARG A 276 -15.64 12.30 -15.67
N SER A 277 -16.50 11.68 -16.48
CA SER A 277 -16.23 10.35 -17.01
C SER A 277 -15.10 10.43 -18.04
N MET A 278 -13.99 9.77 -17.76
CA MET A 278 -12.79 9.82 -18.59
C MET A 278 -12.12 8.45 -18.65
N ILE A 279 -11.42 8.19 -19.75
CA ILE A 279 -10.69 6.94 -19.98
C ILE A 279 -9.29 7.33 -20.45
N TYR A 280 -8.28 6.64 -19.93
CA TYR A 280 -6.90 6.83 -20.34
C TYR A 280 -6.22 5.47 -20.49
N ASN A 281 -5.60 5.23 -21.64
CA ASN A 281 -4.77 4.06 -21.90
C ASN A 281 -3.33 4.41 -21.56
N LEU A 282 -2.71 3.62 -20.69
CA LEU A 282 -1.35 3.90 -20.23
C LEU A 282 -0.34 3.59 -21.34
N LYS A 283 0.63 4.49 -21.54
CA LYS A 283 1.82 4.22 -22.35
C LYS A 283 2.70 3.19 -21.65
N ASP A 284 3.49 2.43 -22.40
CA ASP A 284 4.31 1.33 -21.87
C ASP A 284 5.23 1.74 -20.72
N THR A 285 5.71 3.00 -20.70
CA THR A 285 6.56 3.55 -19.64
C THR A 285 5.87 3.67 -18.27
N ASP A 286 4.55 3.83 -18.28
CA ASP A 286 3.72 4.17 -17.13
C ASP A 286 2.93 2.96 -16.63
N LYS A 287 2.91 1.86 -17.39
CA LYS A 287 2.29 0.62 -16.95
C LYS A 287 3.04 0.03 -15.75
N PHE A 288 2.32 -0.75 -14.95
CA PHE A 288 2.88 -1.38 -13.76
C PHE A 288 2.26 -2.76 -13.49
N PRO A 289 3.04 -3.68 -12.87
CA PRO A 289 2.62 -5.05 -12.67
C PRO A 289 1.49 -5.19 -11.64
N VAL A 290 0.61 -6.13 -11.93
CA VAL A 290 -0.37 -6.70 -11.01
C VAL A 290 -0.05 -8.18 -10.85
N ARG A 291 0.03 -8.67 -9.62
CA ARG A 291 0.19 -10.10 -9.34
C ARG A 291 -1.00 -10.60 -8.56
N ILE A 292 -1.71 -11.60 -9.08
CA ILE A 292 -2.84 -12.20 -8.37
C ILE A 292 -2.44 -13.62 -7.97
N ILE A 293 -2.42 -13.86 -6.66
CA ILE A 293 -2.04 -15.14 -6.06
C ILE A 293 -3.24 -15.79 -5.37
N TYR A 294 -3.14 -17.10 -5.17
CA TYR A 294 -4.08 -17.87 -4.37
C TYR A 294 -3.31 -18.62 -3.30
N LYS A 295 -3.08 -17.95 -2.16
CA LYS A 295 -2.38 -18.52 -1.03
C LYS A 295 -3.33 -18.69 0.14
N THR A 296 -3.58 -19.92 0.58
CA THR A 296 -4.58 -20.22 1.63
C THR A 296 -4.00 -20.20 3.05
N PHE A 297 -2.80 -19.68 3.23
CA PHE A 297 -2.24 -19.40 4.55
C PHE A 297 -1.27 -18.22 4.50
N ARG A 298 -0.93 -17.69 5.67
CA ARG A 298 0.13 -16.69 5.83
C ARG A 298 0.97 -17.06 7.04
N ILE A 299 2.28 -16.98 6.87
CA ILE A 299 3.26 -16.97 7.94
C ILE A 299 3.91 -15.59 7.90
N ASP A 300 3.88 -14.88 9.02
CA ASP A 300 4.42 -13.53 9.10
C ASP A 300 4.79 -13.20 10.54
N TYR A 301 5.27 -11.99 10.77
CA TYR A 301 5.79 -11.52 12.05
C TYR A 301 5.01 -10.32 12.56
N ASP A 302 4.62 -10.39 13.83
CA ASP A 302 4.08 -9.28 14.60
C ASP A 302 5.19 -8.76 15.54
N SER A 303 5.38 -7.45 15.61
CA SER A 303 6.47 -6.87 16.40
C SER A 303 6.32 -7.07 17.91
N GLU A 304 5.10 -7.26 18.40
CA GLU A 304 4.81 -7.39 19.83
C GLU A 304 4.73 -8.86 20.25
N ARG A 305 4.15 -9.72 19.41
CA ARG A 305 3.88 -11.13 19.73
C ARG A 305 4.70 -12.14 18.94
N GLY A 306 5.49 -11.69 17.98
CA GLY A 306 6.39 -12.51 17.20
C GLY A 306 5.74 -13.23 16.00
N PRO A 307 6.32 -14.36 15.55
CA PRO A 307 5.84 -15.09 14.37
C PRO A 307 4.44 -15.66 14.60
N TYR A 308 3.59 -15.53 13.58
CA TYR A 308 2.24 -16.07 13.59
C TYR A 308 1.88 -16.76 12.28
N PHE A 309 0.85 -17.60 12.37
CA PHE A 309 0.20 -18.28 11.28
C PHE A 309 -1.25 -17.83 11.18
N GLU A 310 -1.73 -17.60 9.95
CA GLU A 310 -3.15 -17.42 9.63
C GLU A 310 -3.55 -18.43 8.55
N LYS A 311 -4.66 -19.14 8.74
CA LYS A 311 -5.26 -20.00 7.72
C LYS A 311 -6.35 -19.26 6.98
N PHE A 312 -6.45 -19.40 5.67
CA PHE A 312 -7.55 -18.89 4.85
C PHE A 312 -8.32 -20.05 4.22
N ARG A 313 -9.60 -19.82 3.93
CA ARG A 313 -10.43 -20.86 3.29
C ARG A 313 -10.02 -21.05 1.84
N ASP A 314 -10.06 -22.29 1.39
CA ASP A 314 -9.99 -22.63 -0.04
C ASP A 314 -11.34 -22.32 -0.72
N ILE A 315 -11.64 -21.03 -0.89
CA ILE A 315 -12.92 -20.50 -1.37
C ILE A 315 -13.29 -20.93 -2.80
N TYR A 316 -12.33 -21.43 -3.59
CA TYR A 316 -12.53 -21.95 -4.95
C TYR A 316 -12.37 -23.46 -5.06
N GLY A 317 -12.07 -24.17 -3.98
CA GLY A 317 -11.92 -25.62 -3.97
C GLY A 317 -10.72 -26.12 -4.76
N TYR A 318 -9.65 -25.32 -4.83
CA TYR A 318 -8.44 -25.63 -5.60
C TYR A 318 -7.68 -26.85 -5.10
N ARG A 319 -7.92 -27.31 -3.87
CA ARG A 319 -7.36 -28.59 -3.37
C ARG A 319 -7.79 -29.80 -4.20
N LYS A 320 -8.99 -29.78 -4.78
CA LYS A 320 -9.53 -30.89 -5.61
C LYS A 320 -9.50 -30.55 -7.10
N TRP A 321 -8.86 -29.45 -7.49
CA TRP A 321 -8.93 -28.92 -8.85
C TRP A 321 -7.86 -29.54 -9.75
N ASN A 322 -8.26 -29.89 -10.97
CA ASN A 322 -7.33 -30.42 -11.96
C ASN A 322 -6.77 -29.28 -12.84
N PHE A 323 -5.59 -28.78 -12.46
CA PHE A 323 -4.94 -27.68 -13.17
C PHE A 323 -4.41 -28.03 -14.57
N SER A 324 -4.28 -29.32 -14.95
CA SER A 324 -3.83 -29.70 -16.30
C SER A 324 -4.74 -29.17 -17.41
N ARG A 325 -6.03 -28.97 -17.09
CA ARG A 325 -7.06 -28.45 -18.00
C ARG A 325 -7.41 -26.98 -17.74
N ASP A 326 -6.80 -26.36 -16.72
CA ASP A 326 -7.00 -24.95 -16.43
C ASP A 326 -6.15 -24.12 -17.40
N ARG A 327 -6.77 -23.12 -18.01
CA ARG A 327 -6.12 -22.13 -18.88
C ARG A 327 -6.32 -20.70 -18.39
N SER A 328 -7.10 -20.52 -17.33
CA SER A 328 -7.41 -19.22 -16.77
C SER A 328 -6.47 -18.86 -15.62
N ASN A 329 -6.03 -19.85 -14.84
CA ASN A 329 -5.13 -19.66 -13.71
C ASN A 329 -3.67 -19.97 -14.06
N ASP A 330 -2.76 -19.17 -13.50
CA ASP A 330 -1.37 -19.57 -13.33
C ASP A 330 -1.23 -20.43 -12.05
N SER A 331 -1.11 -21.74 -12.24
CA SER A 331 -0.99 -22.70 -11.13
C SER A 331 0.26 -22.50 -10.26
N THR A 332 1.31 -21.85 -10.75
CA THR A 332 2.53 -21.59 -9.98
C THR A 332 2.32 -20.53 -8.88
N LEU A 333 1.25 -19.74 -9.00
CA LEU A 333 0.84 -18.71 -8.04
C LEU A 333 -0.19 -19.23 -7.02
N ILE A 334 -0.42 -20.54 -7.00
CA ILE A 334 -1.36 -21.21 -6.10
C ILE A 334 -0.57 -21.98 -5.04
N MET A 335 -0.73 -21.59 -3.78
CA MET A 335 -0.06 -22.22 -2.65
C MET A 335 -1.08 -22.57 -1.57
N LEU A 336 -1.42 -23.84 -1.51
CA LEU A 336 -2.43 -24.36 -0.59
C LEU A 336 -1.84 -24.70 0.78
N THR A 337 -2.70 -24.74 1.79
CA THR A 337 -2.38 -25.08 3.18
C THR A 337 -2.08 -26.57 3.28
N THR A 338 -0.81 -26.94 3.07
CA THR A 338 -0.30 -28.31 3.22
C THR A 338 0.85 -28.32 4.21
N PRO A 339 1.15 -29.45 4.87
CA PRO A 339 2.27 -29.52 5.80
C PRO A 339 3.57 -29.04 5.16
N ASP A 340 3.89 -29.54 3.95
CA ASP A 340 5.13 -29.18 3.24
C ASP A 340 5.23 -27.69 2.91
N ASN A 341 4.15 -27.07 2.43
CA ASN A 341 4.16 -25.65 2.11
C ASN A 341 4.35 -24.78 3.35
N ILE A 342 3.72 -25.17 4.46
CA ILE A 342 3.83 -24.45 5.75
C ILE A 342 5.25 -24.61 6.31
N LYS A 343 5.78 -25.83 6.39
CA LYS A 343 7.16 -26.09 6.86
C LYS A 343 8.18 -25.31 6.04
N LYS A 344 8.06 -25.36 4.70
CA LYS A 344 8.95 -24.66 3.78
C LYS A 344 8.94 -23.15 4.01
N GLU A 345 7.78 -22.53 4.14
CA GLU A 345 7.71 -21.09 4.45
C GLU A 345 8.19 -20.75 5.85
N PHE A 346 7.82 -21.55 6.85
CA PHE A 346 8.24 -21.32 8.23
C PHE A 346 9.76 -21.29 8.33
N ARG A 347 10.44 -22.30 7.79
CA ARG A 347 11.91 -22.39 7.79
C ARG A 347 12.57 -21.31 6.93
N LYS A 348 11.89 -20.82 5.89
CA LYS A 348 12.39 -19.72 5.06
C LYS A 348 12.46 -18.40 5.84
N TYR A 349 11.44 -18.09 6.64
CA TYR A 349 11.35 -16.80 7.32
C TYR A 349 11.84 -16.81 8.76
N PHE A 350 11.86 -17.98 9.40
CA PHE A 350 12.19 -18.12 10.81
C PHE A 350 13.26 -19.18 11.04
N GLN A 351 14.38 -18.76 11.64
CA GLN A 351 15.45 -19.63 12.11
C GLN A 351 15.22 -20.09 13.56
N ILE A 352 13.95 -20.23 13.97
CA ILE A 352 13.61 -20.64 15.33
C ILE A 352 13.92 -22.13 15.45
N ASN A 353 14.68 -22.49 16.49
CA ASN A 353 15.04 -23.87 16.77
C ASN A 353 13.84 -24.61 17.42
N ILE A 354 12.92 -25.06 16.57
CA ILE A 354 11.83 -25.96 16.92
C ILE A 354 12.19 -27.36 16.41
N ASP A 355 12.13 -28.35 17.29
CA ASP A 355 12.23 -29.77 16.96
C ASP A 355 11.25 -30.15 15.83
N GLU A 356 11.68 -30.97 14.87
CA GLU A 356 10.86 -31.30 13.68
C GLU A 356 9.58 -32.05 14.05
N SER A 357 9.64 -33.04 14.95
CA SER A 357 8.43 -33.77 15.39
C SER A 357 7.42 -32.82 16.02
N LYS A 358 7.92 -31.80 16.74
CA LYS A 358 7.06 -30.80 17.36
C LYS A 358 6.47 -29.81 16.36
N LEU A 359 7.26 -29.36 15.40
CA LEU A 359 6.78 -28.50 14.32
C LEU A 359 5.66 -29.21 13.56
N ASP A 360 5.80 -30.51 13.32
CA ASP A 360 4.81 -31.35 12.66
C ASP A 360 3.49 -31.38 13.44
N GLN A 361 3.53 -31.65 14.75
CA GLN A 361 2.33 -31.61 15.61
C GLN A 361 1.63 -30.25 15.59
N ILE A 362 2.40 -29.15 15.60
CA ILE A 362 1.84 -27.80 15.52
C ILE A 362 1.15 -27.59 14.17
N ILE A 363 1.77 -28.01 13.08
CA ILE A 363 1.25 -27.83 11.73
C ILE A 363 -0.02 -28.66 11.52
N ASP A 364 -0.04 -29.90 11.98
CA ASP A 364 -1.21 -30.78 11.90
C ASP A 364 -2.39 -30.13 12.66
N TYR A 365 -2.15 -29.65 13.88
CA TYR A 365 -3.15 -28.90 14.64
C TYR A 365 -3.66 -27.65 13.89
N LEU A 366 -2.78 -26.87 13.28
CA LEU A 366 -3.18 -25.67 12.53
C LEU A 366 -4.03 -26.03 11.29
N ILE A 367 -3.75 -27.17 10.65
CA ILE A 367 -4.50 -27.64 9.49
C ILE A 367 -5.87 -28.18 9.90
N GLU A 368 -5.92 -29.01 10.93
CA GLU A 368 -7.12 -29.74 11.36
C GLU A 368 -8.04 -28.86 12.21
N GLU A 369 -7.50 -28.25 13.26
CA GLU A 369 -8.28 -27.55 14.30
C GLU A 369 -8.25 -26.01 14.14
N GLY A 370 -7.29 -25.46 13.40
CA GLY A 370 -7.17 -24.02 13.22
C GLY A 370 -8.43 -23.41 12.56
N GLU A 371 -8.99 -22.37 13.14
CA GLU A 371 -10.05 -21.60 12.49
C GLU A 371 -9.47 -20.75 11.35
N SER A 372 -10.25 -20.61 10.28
CA SER A 372 -9.85 -19.72 9.19
C SER A 372 -10.03 -18.26 9.59
N TYR A 373 -9.08 -17.42 9.17
CA TYR A 373 -9.00 -15.99 9.41
C TYR A 373 -8.64 -15.61 10.86
N GLU A 374 -8.21 -16.58 11.67
CA GLU A 374 -7.67 -16.38 13.01
C GLU A 374 -6.14 -16.43 13.01
N ARG A 375 -5.53 -15.72 13.97
CA ARG A 375 -4.08 -15.69 14.17
C ARG A 375 -3.65 -16.67 15.26
N TYR A 376 -2.66 -17.48 14.94
CA TYR A 376 -2.02 -18.40 15.87
C TYR A 376 -0.54 -18.06 15.99
N TYR A 377 -0.10 -17.63 17.16
CA TYR A 377 1.30 -17.28 17.40
C TYR A 377 2.12 -18.54 17.70
N PHE A 378 3.26 -18.70 17.02
CA PHE A 378 4.08 -19.90 17.17
C PHE A 378 4.63 -20.05 18.59
N TYR A 379 4.93 -18.96 19.29
CA TYR A 379 5.36 -19.04 20.70
C TYR A 379 4.27 -19.66 21.60
N ASP A 380 3.01 -19.24 21.41
CA ASP A 380 1.87 -19.77 22.17
C ASP A 380 1.64 -21.26 21.84
N LEU A 381 1.76 -21.64 20.56
CA LEU A 381 1.67 -23.03 20.12
C LEU A 381 2.80 -23.89 20.70
N VAL A 382 4.05 -23.44 20.61
CA VAL A 382 5.21 -24.17 21.17
C VAL A 382 5.03 -24.38 22.67
N ARG A 383 4.51 -23.38 23.41
CA ARG A 383 4.19 -23.53 24.83
C ARG A 383 3.09 -24.55 25.06
N LYS A 384 1.98 -24.47 24.33
CA LYS A 384 0.86 -25.44 24.39
C LYS A 384 1.35 -26.88 24.21
N PHE A 385 2.19 -27.13 23.20
CA PHE A 385 2.74 -28.45 22.90
C PHE A 385 3.98 -28.83 23.73
N ASN A 386 4.52 -27.94 24.58
CA ASN A 386 5.54 -28.28 25.59
C ASN A 386 4.89 -28.81 26.87
N VAL A 387 3.69 -28.34 27.22
CA VAL A 387 2.97 -28.72 28.44
C VAL A 387 2.33 -30.12 28.31
N THR A 388 2.13 -30.64 27.10
CA THR A 388 1.52 -31.95 26.85
C THR A 388 2.44 -33.18 27.06
N LYS A 389 3.65 -33.03 27.62
CA LYS A 389 4.42 -34.18 28.15
C LYS A 389 3.99 -34.51 29.59
N ASN A 390 2.82 -35.14 29.73
CA ASN A 390 2.56 -36.29 30.63
C ASN A 390 1.06 -36.64 30.67
N PRO A 391 0.60 -37.57 29.83
CA PRO A 391 -0.42 -38.52 30.22
C PRO A 391 0.22 -39.89 30.41
N LEU A 392 -0.03 -40.48 31.59
CA LEU A 392 0.26 -41.85 32.03
C LEU A 392 1.61 -42.10 32.73
N VAL A 393 1.59 -41.94 34.06
CA VAL A 393 2.00 -43.05 34.93
C VAL A 393 0.79 -43.48 35.73
N SER A 394 -0.03 -44.36 35.15
CA SER A 394 -0.75 -45.35 35.93
C SER A 394 0.19 -46.53 36.13
N SER A 395 0.74 -46.68 37.32
CA SER A 395 1.31 -47.95 37.76
C SER A 395 1.07 -48.12 39.26
N ASN A 396 0.11 -48.99 39.58
CA ASN A 396 0.02 -49.86 40.73
C ASN A 396 0.65 -49.40 42.05
N LYS A 397 -0.21 -49.12 43.03
CA LYS A 397 -0.27 -49.87 44.30
C LYS A 397 -1.65 -49.77 44.92
#